data_AF-A0A058Z9R0-F1
#
_entry.id   AF-A0A058Z9R0-F1
#
_cell.length_a   1.000
_cell.length_b   1.000
_cell.length_c   1.000
_cell.angle_alpha   90.00
_cell.angle_beta   90.00
_cell.angle_gamma   90.00
#
_symmetry.space_group_name_H-M   'P 1'
#
loop_
_entity.id
_entity.type
_entity.pdbx_description
1 polymer ?
#
loop_
_entity_poly.entity_id
_entity_poly.type
_entity_poly.pdbx_seq_one_letter_code
_entity_poly.pdbx_strand_id
1 'polypeptide(L)'
;MIGRSMAPVHRTLILAVLLTVALAGALRVTRASDGSSACKPGEYVPPGGEAPCATCDTSCWTCFDGADLCTSCPLGAAVDRAWLRPDTGECMATCPREGFVPVEHTAGSGRACLACPEGCTSCSVPEDAPPCGLDPAGVLTCPKVTCHQCADGLLLLDGSSCVTSCPATRYYTDHEARFSPVPACLRCAPMCDACSGLGSEKCTAGLQAVINASVVVIMSILLAVMGTFFVGSVVAMIIMRHLNQQRRKRKAPPAAEAPSSGKVDSDRSRRMAPRKGPSDEAIPMDMLLPR
;
A
#
# COMPACT_ATOMS: atom_id res chain seq x y z
N MET A 1 -30.65 -4.11 -2.52
CA MET A 1 -31.42 -3.50 -1.42
C MET A 1 -32.65 -4.36 -1.14
N ILE A 2 -32.56 -5.30 -0.20
CA ILE A 2 -33.70 -6.10 0.26
C ILE A 2 -33.74 -5.93 1.78
N GLY A 3 -34.51 -4.96 2.24
CA GLY A 3 -34.75 -4.71 3.66
C GLY A 3 -35.83 -5.69 4.16
N ARG A 4 -35.42 -6.79 4.79
CA ARG A 4 -36.34 -7.65 5.53
C ARG A 4 -36.60 -7.04 6.89
N SER A 5 -37.80 -6.48 7.04
CA SER A 5 -38.34 -5.98 8.30
C SER A 5 -38.59 -7.17 9.24
N MET A 6 -37.73 -7.34 10.24
CA MET A 6 -37.88 -8.38 11.28
C MET A 6 -39.00 -7.99 12.25
N ALA A 7 -39.91 -8.93 12.49
CA ALA A 7 -41.08 -8.78 13.35
C ALA A 7 -40.70 -8.47 14.82
N PRO A 8 -41.51 -7.67 15.54
CA PRO A 8 -41.19 -7.13 16.87
C PRO A 8 -41.00 -8.18 17.98
N VAL A 9 -41.52 -9.40 17.78
CA VAL A 9 -41.43 -10.49 18.77
C VAL A 9 -40.00 -11.04 18.93
N HIS A 10 -39.15 -10.88 17.91
CA HIS A 10 -37.79 -11.42 17.96
C HIS A 10 -36.83 -10.53 18.78
N ARG A 11 -37.13 -9.24 18.93
CA ARG A 11 -36.29 -8.28 19.68
C ARG A 11 -36.41 -8.46 21.20
N THR A 12 -37.61 -8.74 21.71
CA THR A 12 -37.85 -8.95 23.15
C THR A 12 -37.22 -10.24 23.65
N LEU A 13 -37.24 -11.30 22.82
CA LEU A 13 -36.63 -12.59 23.18
C LEU A 13 -35.10 -12.52 23.21
N ILE A 14 -34.47 -11.78 22.27
CA ILE A 14 -33.02 -11.55 22.27
C ILE A 14 -32.59 -10.72 23.49
N LEU A 15 -33.35 -9.67 23.85
CA LEU A 15 -33.03 -8.85 25.03
C LEU A 15 -33.17 -9.64 26.35
N ALA A 16 -34.18 -10.49 26.48
CA ALA A 16 -34.36 -11.32 27.68
C ALA A 16 -33.23 -12.36 27.84
N VAL A 17 -32.78 -12.97 26.73
CA VAL A 17 -31.65 -13.92 26.75
C VAL A 17 -30.32 -13.20 27.05
N LEU A 18 -30.09 -12.01 26.49
CA LEU A 18 -28.90 -11.21 26.82
C LEU A 18 -28.89 -10.80 28.29
N LEU A 19 -30.05 -10.46 28.88
CA LEU A 19 -30.16 -10.08 30.28
C LEU A 19 -29.88 -11.26 31.23
N THR A 20 -30.39 -12.46 30.91
CA THR A 20 -30.15 -13.66 31.73
C THR A 20 -28.71 -14.15 31.63
N VAL A 21 -28.07 -14.04 30.46
CA VAL A 21 -26.62 -14.33 30.30
C VAL A 21 -25.77 -13.32 31.07
N ALA A 22 -26.13 -12.02 31.07
CA ALA A 22 -25.43 -11.01 31.85
C ALA A 22 -25.56 -11.24 33.37
N LEU A 23 -26.75 -11.61 33.86
CA LEU A 23 -26.99 -11.89 35.29
C LEU A 23 -26.33 -13.20 35.75
N ALA A 24 -26.29 -14.24 34.91
CA ALA A 24 -25.59 -15.49 35.24
C ALA A 24 -24.05 -15.34 35.18
N GLY A 25 -23.54 -14.42 34.34
CA GLY A 25 -22.10 -14.11 34.26
C GLY A 25 -21.55 -13.35 35.48
N ALA A 26 -22.39 -12.57 36.16
CA ALA A 26 -21.96 -11.77 37.32
C ALA A 26 -21.63 -12.59 38.58
N LEU A 27 -22.12 -13.84 38.69
CA LEU A 27 -21.93 -14.69 39.88
C LEU A 27 -20.72 -15.64 39.79
N ARG A 28 -19.91 -15.56 38.73
CA ARG A 28 -18.63 -16.28 38.60
C ARG A 28 -17.43 -15.35 38.50
N VAL A 29 -17.48 -14.20 39.16
CA VAL A 29 -16.25 -13.50 39.56
C VAL A 29 -15.68 -14.28 40.74
N THR A 30 -15.03 -15.40 40.43
CA THR A 30 -14.19 -16.11 41.39
C THR A 30 -13.13 -15.13 41.85
N ARG A 31 -13.08 -14.92 43.17
CA ARG A 31 -12.03 -14.21 43.92
C ARG A 31 -10.73 -14.13 43.12
N ALA A 32 -10.32 -12.91 42.80
CA ALA A 32 -8.91 -12.62 42.58
C ALA A 32 -8.14 -13.24 43.74
N SER A 33 -7.10 -14.00 43.44
CA SER A 33 -6.20 -14.55 44.43
C SER A 33 -5.49 -13.40 45.15
N ASP A 34 -6.06 -12.93 46.25
CA ASP A 34 -5.46 -11.98 47.21
C ASP A 34 -4.27 -12.59 47.98
N GLY A 35 -3.53 -13.51 47.35
CA GLY A 35 -2.47 -14.28 47.97
C GLY A 35 -1.26 -14.46 47.06
N SER A 36 -1.10 -13.63 46.03
CA SER A 36 0.21 -13.48 45.41
C SER A 36 1.11 -12.85 46.46
N SER A 37 1.96 -13.66 47.09
CA SER A 37 3.17 -13.18 47.75
C SER A 37 4.02 -12.48 46.69
N ALA A 38 3.63 -11.26 46.35
CA ALA A 38 4.36 -10.44 45.41
C ALA A 38 5.72 -10.17 46.04
N CYS A 39 6.74 -10.78 45.46
CA CYS A 39 8.11 -10.53 45.82
C CYS A 39 8.39 -9.03 45.71
N LYS A 40 9.26 -8.52 46.57
CA LYS A 40 9.61 -7.09 46.53
C LYS A 40 10.36 -6.80 45.22
N PRO A 41 10.41 -5.53 44.76
CA PRO A 41 11.31 -5.16 43.67
C PRO A 41 12.73 -5.69 43.94
N GLY A 42 13.36 -6.30 42.94
CA GLY A 42 14.64 -7.00 43.07
C GLY A 42 14.52 -8.48 43.43
N GLU A 43 13.30 -9.03 43.53
CA GLU A 43 13.05 -10.45 43.79
C GLU A 43 12.00 -11.01 42.81
N TYR A 44 12.03 -12.33 42.57
CA TYR A 44 11.07 -13.07 41.74
C TYR A 44 10.62 -14.37 42.40
N VAL A 45 9.46 -14.89 41.97
CA VAL A 45 8.96 -16.21 42.40
C VAL A 45 9.59 -17.28 41.52
N PRO A 46 10.38 -18.22 42.07
CA PRO A 46 10.97 -19.30 41.27
C PRO A 46 9.89 -20.19 40.64
N PRO A 47 10.18 -20.84 39.49
CA PRO A 47 9.26 -21.79 38.89
C PRO A 47 8.90 -22.90 39.90
N GLY A 48 7.60 -23.10 40.12
CA GLY A 48 7.07 -24.05 41.11
C GLY A 48 6.44 -23.41 42.35
N GLY A 49 6.62 -22.10 42.59
CA GLY A 49 5.79 -21.31 43.52
C GLY A 49 5.86 -21.65 45.02
N GLU A 50 6.53 -22.73 45.41
CA GLU A 50 6.65 -23.18 46.82
C GLU A 50 7.89 -22.60 47.53
N ALA A 51 8.82 -22.03 46.78
CA ALA A 51 10.06 -21.47 47.31
C ALA A 51 9.87 -20.00 47.76
N PRO A 52 10.66 -19.54 48.76
CA PRO A 52 10.75 -18.11 49.04
C PRO A 52 11.19 -17.35 47.79
N CYS A 53 10.85 -16.06 47.74
CA CYS A 53 11.30 -15.15 46.70
C CYS A 53 12.83 -15.23 46.53
N ALA A 54 13.27 -15.44 45.30
CA ALA A 54 14.68 -15.43 44.93
C ALA A 54 15.09 -14.03 44.47
N THR A 55 16.35 -13.66 44.68
CA THR A 55 16.87 -12.36 44.27
C THR A 55 17.15 -12.32 42.77
N CYS A 56 16.85 -11.19 42.14
CA CYS A 56 17.29 -10.90 40.78
C CYS A 56 18.82 -10.77 40.70
N ASP A 57 19.36 -10.90 39.50
CA ASP A 57 20.74 -10.52 39.24
C ASP A 57 20.95 -9.03 39.55
N THR A 58 22.15 -8.67 39.99
CA THR A 58 22.57 -7.30 40.25
C THR A 58 22.45 -6.37 39.03
N SER A 59 22.43 -6.92 37.81
CA SER A 59 22.18 -6.17 36.58
C SER A 59 20.71 -5.78 36.38
N CYS A 60 19.78 -6.36 37.14
CA CYS A 60 18.35 -6.13 37.04
C CYS A 60 17.83 -5.26 38.20
N TRP A 61 16.87 -4.39 37.93
CA TRP A 61 16.08 -3.74 38.99
C TRP A 61 14.87 -4.60 39.38
N THR A 62 14.21 -5.17 38.39
CA THR A 62 13.19 -6.22 38.57
C THR A 62 13.45 -7.32 37.55
N CYS A 63 13.06 -8.55 37.87
CA CYS A 63 13.18 -9.71 37.00
C CYS A 63 11.92 -10.58 37.09
N PHE A 64 11.70 -11.44 36.11
CA PHE A 64 10.55 -12.35 36.07
C PHE A 64 10.97 -13.73 35.58
N ASP A 65 10.50 -14.79 36.25
CA ASP A 65 10.76 -16.21 35.93
C ASP A 65 12.22 -16.68 35.99
N GLY A 66 13.18 -15.76 36.12
CA GLY A 66 14.60 -16.03 36.28
C GLY A 66 15.35 -14.81 36.82
N ALA A 67 16.52 -15.03 37.42
CA ALA A 67 17.32 -13.95 37.99
C ALA A 67 17.90 -13.01 36.92
N ASP A 68 18.20 -13.54 35.73
CA ASP A 68 18.80 -12.87 34.57
C ASP A 68 17.77 -12.32 33.56
N LEU A 69 16.49 -12.66 33.72
CA LEU A 69 15.40 -12.18 32.88
C LEU A 69 14.87 -10.84 33.41
N CYS A 70 15.64 -9.77 33.20
CA CYS A 70 15.25 -8.46 33.70
C CYS A 70 13.94 -7.98 33.04
N THR A 71 13.04 -7.45 33.87
CA THR A 71 11.84 -6.72 33.44
C THR A 71 11.98 -5.21 33.59
N SER A 72 13.02 -4.76 34.30
CA SER A 72 13.49 -3.38 34.29
C SER A 72 14.97 -3.30 34.67
N CYS A 73 15.65 -2.28 34.17
CA CYS A 73 17.06 -2.06 34.43
C CYS A 73 17.31 -1.08 35.57
N PRO A 74 18.45 -1.19 36.28
CA PRO A 74 18.83 -0.27 37.34
C PRO A 74 18.81 1.19 36.90
N LEU A 75 18.16 2.03 37.70
CA LEU A 75 18.26 3.48 37.61
C LEU A 75 19.60 3.89 38.25
N GLY A 76 20.67 3.89 37.46
CA GLY A 76 22.00 4.29 37.94
C GLY A 76 22.03 5.73 38.47
N ALA A 77 22.94 6.01 39.40
CA ALA A 77 23.14 7.35 39.98
C ALA A 77 23.74 8.38 39.00
N ALA A 78 24.38 7.91 37.93
CA ALA A 78 24.86 8.73 36.83
C ALA A 78 23.83 8.65 35.69
N VAL A 79 23.02 9.70 35.56
CA VAL A 79 22.17 10.25 34.46
C VAL A 79 21.75 9.36 33.26
N ASP A 80 22.48 8.32 32.90
CA ASP A 80 22.17 7.37 31.84
C ASP A 80 21.47 6.14 32.43
N ARG A 81 20.14 6.15 32.42
CA ARG A 81 19.35 4.94 32.74
C ARG A 81 19.74 3.81 31.77
N ALA A 82 20.02 2.62 32.26
CA ALA A 82 20.25 1.47 31.39
C ALA A 82 18.97 1.17 30.56
N TRP A 83 19.18 0.69 29.34
CA TRP A 83 18.12 0.29 28.43
C TRP A 83 17.92 -1.22 28.52
N LEU A 84 16.67 -1.66 28.63
CA LEU A 84 16.30 -3.07 28.64
C LEU A 84 16.17 -3.61 27.21
N ARG A 85 16.69 -4.82 26.95
CA ARG A 85 16.38 -5.61 25.76
C ARG A 85 15.30 -6.65 26.09
N PRO A 86 14.02 -6.42 25.75
CA PRO A 86 12.94 -7.32 26.19
C PRO A 86 13.03 -8.74 25.64
N ASP A 87 13.71 -8.93 24.51
CA ASP A 87 13.94 -10.22 23.85
C ASP A 87 14.89 -11.14 24.61
N THR A 88 15.86 -10.55 25.33
CA THR A 88 16.92 -11.29 26.05
C THR A 88 16.86 -11.11 27.56
N GLY A 89 16.15 -10.09 28.05
CA GLY A 89 16.19 -9.69 29.46
C GLY A 89 17.45 -8.91 29.83
N GLU A 90 18.34 -8.58 28.89
CA GLU A 90 19.62 -7.92 29.17
C GLU A 90 19.48 -6.40 29.36
N CYS A 91 20.29 -5.84 30.26
CA CYS A 91 20.44 -4.41 30.45
C CYS A 91 21.69 -3.88 29.74
N MET A 92 21.53 -2.85 28.91
CA MET A 92 22.61 -2.22 28.14
C MET A 92 22.75 -0.74 28.46
N ALA A 93 23.97 -0.20 28.32
CA ALA A 93 24.23 1.21 28.62
C ALA A 93 23.62 2.17 27.58
N THR A 94 23.45 1.74 26.33
CA THR A 94 22.98 2.60 25.23
C THR A 94 22.15 1.78 24.25
N CYS A 95 21.08 2.38 23.74
CA CYS A 95 20.30 1.82 22.63
C CYS A 95 21.02 2.04 21.30
N PRO A 96 21.47 0.99 20.59
CA PRO A 96 22.03 1.16 19.25
C PRO A 96 20.99 1.81 18.32
N ARG A 97 21.46 2.62 17.37
CA ARG A 97 20.55 3.25 16.38
C ARG A 97 20.17 2.31 15.25
N GLU A 98 21.07 1.40 14.89
CA GLU A 98 20.88 0.44 13.82
C GLU A 98 20.29 -0.84 14.39
N GLY A 99 19.19 -1.31 13.79
CA GLY A 99 18.53 -2.55 14.19
C GLY A 99 17.77 -2.48 15.53
N PHE A 100 17.68 -1.31 16.17
CA PHE A 100 16.89 -1.11 17.39
C PHE A 100 16.15 0.23 17.38
N VAL A 101 15.02 0.28 18.08
CA VAL A 101 14.26 1.51 18.33
C VAL A 101 14.14 1.77 19.84
N PRO A 102 14.49 2.98 20.31
CA PRO A 102 14.33 3.35 21.71
C PRO A 102 12.85 3.59 22.03
N VAL A 103 12.38 3.02 23.14
CA VAL A 103 11.02 3.23 23.66
C VAL A 103 11.04 3.50 25.16
N GLU A 104 10.15 4.37 25.61
CA GLU A 104 9.86 4.56 27.03
C GLU A 104 8.78 3.57 27.46
N HIS A 105 8.84 3.05 28.68
CA HIS A 105 7.82 2.15 29.21
C HIS A 105 7.26 2.59 30.56
N THR A 106 6.00 2.29 30.80
CA THR A 106 5.28 2.78 31.99
C THR A 106 5.55 1.94 33.23
N ALA A 107 5.97 0.69 33.06
CA ALA A 107 6.34 -0.19 34.17
C ALA A 107 7.66 0.28 34.82
N GLY A 108 7.59 1.04 35.91
CA GLY A 108 8.79 1.40 36.68
C GLY A 108 9.68 2.48 36.06
N SER A 109 9.15 3.34 35.17
CA SER A 109 9.86 4.49 34.57
C SER A 109 11.16 4.13 33.84
N GLY A 110 11.18 2.96 33.21
CA GLY A 110 12.35 2.46 32.49
C GLY A 110 12.29 2.74 30.98
N ARG A 111 13.38 2.36 30.31
CA ARG A 111 13.58 2.49 28.87
C ARG A 111 13.87 1.13 28.28
N ALA A 112 13.36 0.84 27.10
CA ALA A 112 13.63 -0.40 26.39
C ALA A 112 14.15 -0.13 24.97
N CYS A 113 14.92 -1.07 24.47
CA CYS A 113 15.41 -1.13 23.10
C CYS A 113 14.72 -2.28 22.41
N LEU A 114 13.76 -1.95 21.54
CA LEU A 114 13.08 -2.97 20.76
C LEU A 114 13.91 -3.30 19.53
N ALA A 115 14.24 -4.57 19.34
CA ALA A 115 14.89 -5.02 18.12
C ALA A 115 13.97 -4.78 16.91
N CYS A 116 14.55 -4.27 15.83
CA CYS A 116 13.87 -4.23 14.55
C CYS A 116 13.65 -5.67 14.02
N PRO A 117 12.68 -5.88 13.12
CA PRO A 117 12.48 -7.20 12.50
C PRO A 117 13.74 -7.64 11.75
N GLU A 118 13.89 -8.94 11.54
CA GLU A 118 15.03 -9.49 10.80
C GLU A 118 15.22 -8.81 9.42
N GLY A 119 16.46 -8.43 9.11
CA GLY A 119 16.81 -7.73 7.88
C GLY A 119 16.42 -6.25 7.85
N CYS A 120 15.84 -5.69 8.91
CA CYS A 120 15.51 -4.28 9.02
C CYS A 120 16.64 -3.50 9.71
N THR A 121 17.17 -2.46 9.06
CA THR A 121 18.23 -1.60 9.60
C THR A 121 17.67 -0.39 10.34
N SER A 122 16.46 0.07 9.98
CA SER A 122 15.78 1.20 10.61
C SER A 122 14.29 0.91 10.80
N CYS A 123 13.79 1.03 12.03
CA CYS A 123 12.40 0.80 12.38
C CYS A 123 11.88 1.88 13.34
N SER A 124 10.54 2.00 13.47
CA SER A 124 9.90 2.84 14.47
C SER A 124 8.71 2.14 15.12
N VAL A 125 8.27 2.66 16.25
CA VAL A 125 6.97 2.29 16.84
C VAL A 125 5.89 3.20 16.25
N PRO A 126 4.69 2.68 15.91
CA PRO A 126 3.56 3.52 15.50
C PRO A 126 3.18 4.53 16.60
N GLU A 127 2.78 5.75 16.23
CA GLU A 127 2.46 6.81 17.21
C GLU A 127 1.30 6.43 18.15
N ASP A 128 0.33 5.66 17.66
CA ASP A 128 -0.83 5.21 18.44
C ASP A 128 -0.58 3.91 19.22
N ALA A 129 0.64 3.37 19.18
CA ALA A 129 0.92 2.11 19.85
C ALA A 129 1.00 2.30 21.38
N PRO A 130 0.46 1.35 22.17
CA PRO A 130 0.58 1.44 23.62
C PRO A 130 2.06 1.36 24.04
N PRO A 131 2.47 2.04 25.13
CA PRO A 131 3.81 1.90 25.67
C PRO A 131 4.04 0.46 26.15
N CYS A 132 5.30 0.04 26.30
CA CYS A 132 5.54 -1.26 26.91
C CYS A 132 5.01 -1.28 28.35
N GLY A 133 4.49 -2.42 28.77
CA GLY A 133 3.95 -2.64 30.10
C GLY A 133 4.05 -4.10 30.51
N LEU A 134 4.00 -4.36 31.81
CA LEU A 134 3.91 -5.72 32.32
C LEU A 134 2.48 -6.21 32.15
N ASP A 135 2.33 -7.40 31.59
CA ASP A 135 1.05 -8.09 31.56
C ASP A 135 0.70 -8.66 32.95
N PRO A 136 -0.51 -9.23 33.15
CA PRO A 136 -0.88 -9.82 34.43
C PRO A 136 -0.03 -11.03 34.85
N ALA A 137 0.70 -11.64 33.91
CA ALA A 137 1.65 -12.70 34.24
C ALA A 137 2.98 -12.12 34.77
N GLY A 138 3.27 -10.84 34.54
CA GLY A 138 4.54 -10.21 34.87
C GLY A 138 5.54 -10.18 33.72
N VAL A 139 5.11 -10.54 32.50
CA VAL A 139 5.93 -10.50 31.29
C VAL A 139 5.85 -9.12 30.66
N LEU A 140 6.98 -8.57 30.24
CA LEU A 140 7.02 -7.28 29.57
C LEU A 140 6.48 -7.43 28.13
N THR A 141 5.32 -6.82 27.88
CA THR A 141 4.70 -6.75 26.56
C THR A 141 4.98 -5.38 25.94
N CYS A 142 5.55 -5.39 24.74
CA CYS A 142 5.89 -4.20 23.97
C CYS A 142 5.10 -4.11 22.66
N PRO A 143 4.87 -2.90 22.13
CA PRO A 143 4.23 -2.72 20.84
C PRO A 143 5.09 -3.30 19.71
N LYS A 144 4.42 -3.70 18.62
CA LYS A 144 5.10 -4.14 17.41
C LYS A 144 5.78 -2.94 16.72
N VAL A 145 6.99 -3.16 16.26
CA VAL A 145 7.77 -2.20 15.46
C VAL A 145 7.46 -2.33 13.96
N THR A 146 7.56 -1.21 13.25
CA THR A 146 7.34 -1.06 11.80
C THR A 146 8.68 -0.78 11.13
N CYS A 147 8.99 -1.48 10.04
CA CYS A 147 10.26 -1.33 9.34
C CYS A 147 10.19 -0.20 8.30
N HIS A 148 11.19 0.69 8.30
CA HIS A 148 11.32 1.77 7.34
C HIS A 148 12.40 1.52 6.30
N GLN A 149 13.45 0.79 6.69
CA GLN A 149 14.58 0.50 5.80
C GLN A 149 15.07 -0.92 6.01
N CYS A 150 15.20 -1.64 4.91
CA CYS A 150 15.79 -2.97 4.88
C CYS A 150 17.29 -2.89 4.63
N ALA A 151 18.02 -3.93 5.05
CA ALA A 151 19.42 -4.13 4.68
C ALA A 151 19.57 -4.26 3.16
N ASP A 152 20.79 -4.01 2.67
CA ASP A 152 21.10 -4.06 1.24
C ASP A 152 20.69 -5.40 0.61
N GLY A 153 20.06 -5.32 -0.57
CA GLY A 153 19.57 -6.49 -1.31
C GLY A 153 18.21 -7.04 -0.84
N LEU A 154 17.61 -6.47 0.21
CA LEU A 154 16.25 -6.78 0.64
C LEU A 154 15.25 -5.70 0.23
N LEU A 155 13.98 -6.08 0.15
CA LEU A 155 12.86 -5.25 -0.27
C LEU A 155 11.85 -5.13 0.87
N LEU A 156 11.38 -3.91 1.12
CA LEU A 156 10.36 -3.66 2.16
C LEU A 156 8.98 -4.15 1.69
N LEU A 157 8.38 -5.09 2.41
CA LEU A 157 7.05 -5.63 2.16
C LEU A 157 6.06 -5.12 3.22
N ASP A 158 5.05 -4.39 2.75
CA ASP A 158 3.95 -3.82 3.57
C ASP A 158 4.45 -3.08 4.83
N GLY A 159 5.61 -2.41 4.74
CA GLY A 159 6.18 -1.61 5.83
C GLY A 159 6.59 -2.40 7.08
N SER A 160 6.62 -3.73 7.06
CA SER A 160 6.81 -4.52 8.29
C SER A 160 7.82 -5.64 8.19
N SER A 161 8.16 -6.07 6.98
CA SER A 161 9.09 -7.18 6.77
C SER A 161 10.02 -6.89 5.60
N CYS A 162 11.21 -7.44 5.67
CA CYS A 162 12.22 -7.34 4.61
C CYS A 162 12.32 -8.70 3.92
N VAL A 163 12.17 -8.71 2.59
CA VAL A 163 12.15 -9.95 1.78
C VAL A 163 13.16 -9.87 0.64
N THR A 164 13.71 -11.00 0.22
CA THR A 164 14.64 -11.07 -0.92
C THR A 164 13.94 -10.91 -2.26
N SER A 165 12.65 -11.26 -2.34
CA SER A 165 11.83 -11.17 -3.54
C SER A 165 10.39 -10.90 -3.18
N CYS A 166 9.71 -10.03 -3.94
CA CYS A 166 8.30 -9.76 -3.71
C CYS A 166 7.43 -10.99 -4.00
N PRO A 167 6.31 -11.17 -3.26
CA PRO A 167 5.35 -12.21 -3.58
C PRO A 167 4.88 -12.10 -5.03
N ALA A 168 4.80 -13.24 -5.72
CA ALA A 168 4.46 -13.27 -7.16
C ALA A 168 3.06 -12.74 -7.47
N THR A 169 2.16 -12.73 -6.49
CA THR A 169 0.79 -12.25 -6.63
C THR A 169 0.61 -10.94 -5.89
N ARG A 170 -0.13 -10.00 -6.48
CA ARG A 170 -0.50 -8.68 -5.92
C ARG A 170 0.64 -7.70 -5.65
N TYR A 171 1.90 -8.04 -5.91
CA TYR A 171 3.02 -7.12 -5.70
C TYR A 171 3.85 -6.89 -6.97
N TYR A 172 4.36 -5.69 -7.09
CA TYR A 172 5.37 -5.24 -8.03
C TYR A 172 6.66 -4.91 -7.27
N THR A 173 7.79 -5.23 -7.88
CA THR A 173 9.10 -4.98 -7.26
C THR A 173 9.67 -3.65 -7.71
N ASP A 174 9.91 -2.75 -6.77
CA ASP A 174 10.54 -1.44 -7.01
C ASP A 174 11.98 -1.44 -6.47
N HIS A 175 12.89 -2.12 -7.17
CA HIS A 175 14.30 -2.24 -6.75
C HIS A 175 15.04 -0.89 -6.72
N GLU A 176 14.68 0.04 -7.60
CA GLU A 176 15.34 1.33 -7.75
C GLU A 176 14.71 2.42 -6.88
N ALA A 177 13.74 2.07 -6.03
CA ALA A 177 13.01 3.03 -5.21
C ALA A 177 12.44 4.20 -6.06
N ARG A 178 11.93 3.89 -7.25
CA ARG A 178 11.39 4.89 -8.18
C ARG A 178 10.04 5.44 -7.69
N PHE A 179 9.28 4.61 -6.99
CA PHE A 179 7.93 4.92 -6.52
C PHE A 179 7.81 4.94 -4.99
N SER A 180 8.85 4.54 -4.28
CA SER A 180 8.94 4.50 -2.82
C SER A 180 10.27 5.13 -2.38
N PRO A 181 10.38 5.69 -1.15
CA PRO A 181 11.65 6.22 -0.64
C PRO A 181 12.76 5.17 -0.49
N VAL A 182 12.38 3.89 -0.37
CA VAL A 182 13.29 2.74 -0.24
C VAL A 182 12.87 1.62 -1.19
N PRO A 183 13.80 0.71 -1.58
CA PRO A 183 13.46 -0.48 -2.36
C PRO A 183 12.36 -1.30 -1.68
N ALA A 184 11.25 -1.52 -2.39
CA ALA A 184 10.04 -2.05 -1.78
C ALA A 184 9.23 -2.95 -2.71
N CYS A 185 8.38 -3.76 -2.08
CA CYS A 185 7.30 -4.49 -2.72
C CYS A 185 6.03 -3.66 -2.65
N LEU A 186 5.62 -3.12 -3.79
CA LEU A 186 4.45 -2.26 -3.88
C LEU A 186 3.24 -3.07 -4.33
N ARG A 187 2.08 -2.81 -3.72
CA ARG A 187 0.85 -3.49 -4.11
C ARG A 187 0.41 -3.05 -5.51
N CYS A 188 0.02 -4.02 -6.32
CA CYS A 188 -0.63 -3.79 -7.60
C CYS A 188 -1.97 -3.05 -7.43
N ALA A 189 -2.47 -2.46 -8.51
CA ALA A 189 -3.81 -1.86 -8.54
C ALA A 189 -4.89 -2.87 -8.09
N PRO A 190 -6.02 -2.40 -7.50
CA PRO A 190 -7.12 -3.27 -7.13
C PRO A 190 -7.56 -4.16 -8.31
N MET A 191 -7.85 -5.44 -8.03
CA MET A 191 -8.23 -6.46 -9.02
C MET A 191 -7.11 -6.96 -9.96
N CYS A 192 -5.87 -6.47 -9.83
CA CYS A 192 -4.71 -7.05 -10.54
C CYS A 192 -4.06 -8.14 -9.71
N ASP A 193 -3.89 -9.32 -10.31
CA ASP A 193 -3.23 -10.46 -9.65
C ASP A 193 -1.72 -10.44 -9.87
N ALA A 194 -1.27 -9.86 -10.99
CA ALA A 194 0.13 -9.50 -11.23
C ALA A 194 0.20 -8.19 -12.01
N CYS A 195 1.27 -7.42 -11.82
CA CYS A 195 1.49 -6.17 -12.51
C CYS A 195 2.99 -5.94 -12.79
N SER A 196 3.28 -5.19 -13.86
CA SER A 196 4.64 -4.77 -14.24
C SER A 196 4.97 -3.34 -13.79
N GLY A 197 4.09 -2.72 -12.99
CA GLY A 197 4.25 -1.38 -12.44
C GLY A 197 3.02 -0.95 -11.67
N LEU A 198 3.05 0.28 -11.15
CA LEU A 198 1.88 0.92 -10.56
C LEU A 198 0.87 1.31 -11.65
N GLY A 199 -0.41 1.28 -11.31
CA GLY A 199 -1.51 1.61 -12.22
C GLY A 199 -2.26 0.39 -12.77
N SER A 200 -3.50 0.61 -13.21
CA SER A 200 -4.37 -0.44 -13.74
C SER A 200 -4.02 -0.82 -15.19
N GLU A 201 -3.32 0.06 -15.90
CA GLU A 201 -2.80 -0.15 -17.25
C GLU A 201 -1.56 -1.06 -17.28
N LYS A 202 -0.90 -1.26 -16.13
CA LYS A 202 0.27 -2.14 -15.98
C LYS A 202 -0.09 -3.53 -15.47
N CYS A 203 -1.37 -3.87 -15.47
CA CYS A 203 -1.87 -5.18 -15.08
C CYS A 203 -1.46 -6.25 -16.10
N THR A 204 -0.73 -7.29 -15.67
CA THR A 204 -0.28 -8.39 -16.53
C THR A 204 -1.11 -9.66 -16.32
N ALA A 205 -1.76 -9.80 -15.16
CA ALA A 205 -2.69 -10.89 -14.87
C ALA A 205 -3.89 -10.42 -14.03
N GLY A 206 -5.02 -11.10 -14.17
CA GLY A 206 -6.28 -10.81 -13.47
C GLY A 206 -7.41 -10.38 -14.42
N LEU A 207 -8.60 -10.11 -13.86
CA LEU A 207 -9.79 -9.74 -14.63
C LEU A 207 -9.54 -8.50 -15.51
N GLN A 208 -8.82 -7.51 -14.98
CA GLN A 208 -8.52 -6.27 -15.70
C GLN A 208 -7.60 -6.50 -16.90
N ALA A 209 -6.66 -7.43 -16.81
CA ALA A 209 -5.80 -7.81 -17.93
C ALA A 209 -6.63 -8.43 -19.07
N VAL A 210 -7.63 -9.26 -18.73
CA VAL A 210 -8.55 -9.84 -19.72
C VAL A 210 -9.40 -8.76 -20.40
N ILE A 211 -9.93 -7.82 -19.62
CA ILE A 211 -10.73 -6.70 -20.16
C ILE A 211 -9.88 -5.84 -21.10
N ASN A 212 -8.68 -5.42 -20.66
CA ASN A 212 -7.79 -4.59 -21.47
C ASN A 212 -7.36 -5.30 -22.76
N ALA A 213 -7.02 -6.59 -22.68
CA ALA A 213 -6.70 -7.39 -23.86
C ALA A 213 -7.87 -7.45 -24.84
N SER A 214 -9.10 -7.63 -24.34
CA SER A 214 -10.30 -7.65 -25.18
C SER A 214 -10.53 -6.31 -25.90
N VAL A 215 -10.31 -5.18 -25.23
CA VAL A 215 -10.49 -3.83 -25.81
C VAL A 215 -9.49 -3.58 -26.93
N VAL A 216 -8.23 -3.95 -26.74
CA VAL A 216 -7.19 -3.79 -27.76
C VAL A 216 -7.50 -4.65 -28.99
N VAL A 217 -7.94 -5.89 -28.80
CA VAL A 217 -8.33 -6.78 -29.90
C VAL A 217 -9.54 -6.21 -30.66
N ILE A 218 -10.59 -5.78 -29.95
CA ILE A 218 -11.80 -5.21 -30.56
C ILE A 218 -11.47 -3.95 -31.35
N MET A 219 -10.67 -3.03 -30.79
CA MET A 219 -10.26 -1.81 -31.49
C MET A 219 -9.41 -2.10 -32.73
N SER A 220 -8.51 -3.08 -32.65
CA SER A 220 -7.68 -3.49 -33.80
C SER A 220 -8.55 -4.03 -34.95
N ILE A 221 -9.55 -4.86 -34.62
CA ILE A 221 -10.48 -5.41 -35.61
C ILE A 221 -11.35 -4.30 -36.23
N LEU A 222 -11.89 -3.39 -35.41
CA LEU A 222 -12.70 -2.27 -35.90
C LEU A 222 -11.91 -1.35 -36.83
N LEU A 223 -10.66 -1.02 -36.50
CA LEU A 223 -9.79 -0.21 -37.35
C LEU A 223 -9.42 -0.93 -38.65
N ALA A 224 -9.16 -2.24 -38.61
CA ALA A 224 -8.90 -3.03 -39.80
C ALA A 224 -10.12 -3.08 -40.73
N VAL A 225 -11.32 -3.31 -40.18
CA VAL A 225 -12.57 -3.32 -40.95
C VAL A 225 -12.88 -1.94 -41.53
N MET A 226 -12.76 -0.87 -40.73
CA MET A 226 -12.96 0.49 -41.23
C MET A 226 -11.97 0.83 -42.36
N GLY A 227 -10.71 0.42 -42.21
CA GLY A 227 -9.68 0.57 -43.24
C GLY A 227 -10.02 -0.15 -44.54
N THR A 228 -10.48 -1.40 -44.49
CA THR A 228 -10.86 -2.16 -45.69
C THR A 228 -12.07 -1.57 -46.39
N PHE A 229 -13.09 -1.11 -45.65
CA PHE A 229 -14.22 -0.38 -46.22
C PHE A 229 -13.81 0.93 -46.87
N PHE A 230 -12.91 1.69 -46.23
CA PHE A 230 -12.44 2.96 -46.78
C PHE A 230 -11.69 2.73 -48.11
N VAL A 231 -10.74 1.80 -48.14
CA VAL A 231 -10.00 1.44 -49.38
C VAL A 231 -10.96 0.92 -50.45
N GLY A 232 -11.89 0.04 -50.09
CA GLY A 232 -12.91 -0.48 -51.01
C GLY A 232 -13.78 0.64 -51.61
N SER A 233 -14.19 1.63 -50.81
CA SER A 233 -14.99 2.76 -51.28
C SER A 233 -14.25 3.64 -52.29
N VAL A 234 -12.95 3.88 -52.07
CA VAL A 234 -12.09 4.67 -52.95
C VAL A 234 -11.91 3.95 -54.29
N VAL A 235 -11.62 2.65 -54.28
CA VAL A 235 -11.50 1.84 -55.50
C VAL A 235 -12.81 1.83 -56.29
N ALA A 236 -13.93 1.62 -55.63
CA ALA A 236 -15.25 1.67 -56.27
C ALA A 236 -15.54 3.04 -56.89
N MET A 237 -15.19 4.14 -56.20
CA MET A 237 -15.34 5.49 -56.74
C MET A 237 -14.49 5.71 -58.00
N ILE A 238 -13.25 5.23 -58.02
CA ILE A 238 -12.35 5.32 -59.19
C ILE A 238 -12.93 4.54 -60.38
N ILE A 239 -13.38 3.31 -60.16
CA ILE A 239 -14.02 2.48 -61.19
C ILE A 239 -15.28 3.18 -61.75
N MET A 240 -16.15 3.68 -60.87
CA MET A 240 -17.36 4.40 -61.26
C MET A 240 -17.05 5.67 -62.07
N ARG A 241 -15.98 6.41 -61.73
CA ARG A 241 -15.51 7.55 -62.52
C ARG A 241 -15.04 7.14 -63.90
N HIS A 242 -14.25 6.06 -64.02
CA HIS A 242 -13.79 5.56 -65.31
C HIS A 242 -14.94 5.11 -66.21
N LEU A 243 -15.89 4.35 -65.66
CA LEU A 243 -17.08 3.90 -66.41
C LEU A 243 -17.94 5.09 -66.87
N ASN A 244 -18.12 6.09 -66.03
CA ASN A 244 -18.84 7.31 -66.41
C ASN A 244 -18.10 8.13 -67.47
N GLN A 245 -16.77 8.22 -67.40
CA GLN A 245 -15.98 8.87 -68.45
C GLN A 245 -16.13 8.13 -69.79
N GLN A 246 -16.13 6.80 -69.80
CA GLN A 246 -16.39 6.03 -71.01
C GLN A 246 -17.81 6.27 -71.55
N ARG A 247 -18.81 6.32 -70.68
CA ARG A 247 -20.19 6.67 -71.07
C ARG A 247 -20.28 8.07 -71.67
N ARG A 248 -19.56 9.05 -71.11
CA ARG A 248 -19.48 10.41 -71.67
C ARG A 248 -18.84 10.42 -73.05
N LYS A 249 -17.74 9.68 -73.24
CA LYS A 249 -17.09 9.55 -74.56
C LYS A 249 -18.01 8.92 -75.61
N ARG A 250 -18.82 7.92 -75.23
CA ARG A 250 -19.79 7.30 -76.14
C ARG A 250 -20.99 8.19 -76.49
N LYS A 251 -21.31 9.18 -75.66
CA LYS A 251 -22.41 10.12 -75.88
C LYS A 251 -21.97 11.44 -76.53
N ALA A 252 -20.71 11.60 -76.92
CA ALA A 252 -20.28 12.76 -77.68
C ALA A 252 -20.81 12.63 -79.13
N PRO A 253 -21.75 13.47 -79.57
CA PRO A 253 -22.21 13.48 -80.94
C PRO A 253 -21.06 13.94 -81.87
N PRO A 254 -20.97 13.42 -83.11
CA PRO A 254 -19.93 13.81 -84.05
C PRO A 254 -20.01 15.31 -84.35
N ALA A 255 -18.84 15.95 -84.29
CA ALA A 255 -18.66 17.38 -84.39
C ALA A 255 -19.14 17.92 -85.76
N ALA A 256 -20.08 18.87 -85.71
CA ALA A 256 -20.26 19.87 -86.75
C ALA A 256 -19.22 20.98 -86.58
N GLU A 257 -18.72 21.49 -87.70
CA GLU A 257 -17.62 22.44 -87.85
C GLU A 257 -17.75 23.77 -87.08
N ALA A 258 -16.58 24.37 -86.86
CA ALA A 258 -16.28 25.55 -86.04
C ALA A 258 -16.91 26.87 -86.52
N PRO A 259 -16.89 27.92 -85.66
CA PRO A 259 -15.91 28.99 -85.92
C PRO A 259 -15.25 29.62 -84.67
N SER A 260 -13.94 29.84 -84.81
CA SER A 260 -13.20 31.11 -84.68
C SER A 260 -13.59 32.19 -83.64
N SER A 261 -12.54 32.60 -82.90
CA SER A 261 -12.21 33.96 -82.44
C SER A 261 -12.92 34.54 -81.21
N GLY A 262 -12.11 34.99 -80.23
CA GLY A 262 -12.58 35.72 -79.05
C GLY A 262 -11.52 35.90 -77.96
N LYS A 263 -10.59 36.83 -78.19
CA LYS A 263 -9.60 37.38 -77.27
C LYS A 263 -10.26 38.32 -76.25
N VAL A 264 -10.14 38.11 -74.92
CA VAL A 264 -10.21 39.19 -73.90
C VAL A 264 -9.39 38.80 -72.66
N ASP A 265 -8.57 39.76 -72.25
CA ASP A 265 -7.66 39.85 -71.12
C ASP A 265 -8.32 39.80 -69.72
N SER A 266 -7.42 39.74 -68.73
CA SER A 266 -7.48 40.49 -67.48
C SER A 266 -8.23 39.91 -66.27
N ASP A 267 -7.38 39.47 -65.34
CA ASP A 267 -7.22 40.12 -64.03
C ASP A 267 -7.84 39.43 -62.80
N ARG A 268 -7.09 39.59 -61.70
CA ARG A 268 -7.53 39.58 -60.30
C ARG A 268 -7.30 38.32 -59.46
N SER A 269 -6.06 38.17 -59.03
CA SER A 269 -5.65 38.40 -57.63
C SER A 269 -6.66 38.02 -56.53
N ARG A 270 -6.36 36.95 -55.77
CA ARG A 270 -6.49 36.99 -54.29
C ARG A 270 -5.67 35.92 -53.57
N ARG A 271 -4.65 36.43 -52.88
CA ARG A 271 -3.94 35.84 -51.74
C ARG A 271 -4.93 35.58 -50.59
N MET A 272 -4.80 34.44 -49.90
CA MET A 272 -5.02 34.24 -48.45
C MET A 272 -4.25 32.96 -48.06
N ALA A 273 -3.02 33.07 -47.54
CA ALA A 273 -2.62 33.27 -46.14
C ALA A 273 -2.41 31.93 -45.37
N PRO A 274 -1.23 31.71 -44.75
CA PRO A 274 -0.97 30.56 -43.88
C PRO A 274 -1.67 30.72 -42.53
N ARG A 275 -2.36 29.67 -42.08
CA ARG A 275 -3.00 29.62 -40.76
C ARG A 275 -1.90 29.45 -39.70
N LYS A 276 -1.63 30.55 -38.99
CA LYS A 276 -0.82 30.61 -37.76
C LYS A 276 -1.53 29.77 -36.69
N GLY A 277 -0.88 28.71 -36.22
CA GLY A 277 -1.35 27.91 -35.10
C GLY A 277 -1.25 28.70 -33.78
N PRO A 278 -2.17 28.46 -32.83
CA PRO A 278 -2.19 29.15 -31.56
C PRO A 278 -0.97 28.81 -30.69
N SER A 279 -0.48 29.88 -30.11
CA SER A 279 0.56 30.03 -29.09
C SER A 279 0.57 28.95 -28.02
N ASP A 280 1.79 28.56 -27.65
CA ASP A 280 2.13 27.99 -26.36
C ASP A 280 1.57 28.87 -25.24
N GLU A 281 0.55 28.37 -24.56
CA GLU A 281 0.05 28.91 -23.31
C GLU A 281 0.97 28.39 -22.21
N ALA A 282 1.89 29.26 -21.77
CA ALA A 282 2.70 29.05 -20.60
C ALA A 282 1.79 28.85 -19.38
N ILE A 283 1.80 27.65 -18.83
CA ILE A 283 1.20 27.33 -17.54
C ILE A 283 2.15 27.87 -16.47
N PRO A 284 1.75 28.84 -15.63
CA PRO A 284 2.55 29.25 -14.48
C PRO A 284 2.57 28.11 -13.44
N MET A 285 3.75 27.54 -13.23
CA MET A 285 4.05 26.69 -12.08
C MET A 285 4.33 27.60 -10.88
N ASP A 286 3.27 28.18 -10.31
CA ASP A 286 3.32 28.84 -9.01
C ASP A 286 2.06 28.46 -8.25
N MET A 287 2.19 27.43 -7.42
CA MET A 287 1.46 27.18 -6.17
C MET A 287 1.59 25.70 -5.90
N LEU A 288 2.44 25.34 -4.94
CA LEU A 288 2.22 24.27 -3.95
C LEU A 288 3.47 24.19 -3.06
N LEU A 289 3.54 25.12 -2.11
CA LEU A 289 4.26 24.94 -0.85
C LEU A 289 3.19 24.77 0.24
N PRO A 290 3.02 23.58 0.84
CA PRO A 290 2.39 23.47 2.14
C PRO A 290 3.42 23.76 3.24
N ARG A 291 3.00 24.62 4.17
CA ARG A 291 3.58 24.75 5.52
C ARG A 291 3.33 23.49 6.33
#